data_AF-A0A151SMF8-F1
#
_entry.id   AF-A0A151SMF8-F1
#
_cell.length_a   1.000
_cell.length_b   1.000
_cell.length_c   1.000
_cell.angle_alpha   90.00
_cell.angle_beta   90.00
_cell.angle_gamma   90.00
#
_symmetry.space_group_name_H-M   'P 1'
#
loop_
_entity.id
_entity.type
_entity.pdbx_description
1 polymer ?
#
loop_
_entity_poly.entity_id
_entity_poly.type
_entity_poly.pdbx_seq_one_letter_code
_entity_poly.pdbx_strand_id
1 'polypeptide(L)'
;VDYFKWTGDISGCYSVAFGYRFLLPVLSTEADVVWKKLWKLMIPEKVKFFMWQCLHSALPTNQVRVKRRLAESGACLRCSCPQETILHALRDCPHSREVLLSSGFDSRLSFSAMDCYH
;
A
#
# COMPACT_ATOMS: atom_id res chain seq x y z
N VAL A 1 -16.68 -37.40 -25.94
CA VAL A 1 -16.63 -36.00 -26.40
C VAL A 1 -16.42 -35.16 -25.16
N ASP A 2 -15.27 -34.49 -25.07
CA ASP A 2 -14.96 -33.62 -23.95
C ASP A 2 -15.53 -32.22 -24.22
N TYR A 3 -16.12 -31.60 -23.20
CA TYR A 3 -16.60 -30.22 -23.26
C TYR A 3 -16.30 -29.48 -21.95
N PHE A 4 -15.97 -28.20 -22.06
CA PHE A 4 -15.71 -27.35 -20.90
C PHE A 4 -17.02 -26.90 -20.28
N LYS A 5 -17.21 -27.19 -18.99
CA LYS A 5 -18.39 -26.80 -18.21
C LYS A 5 -17.99 -25.81 -17.12
N TRP A 6 -18.66 -24.68 -17.06
CA TRP A 6 -18.52 -23.75 -15.94
C TRP A 6 -19.00 -24.42 -14.64
N THR A 7 -18.18 -24.39 -13.59
CA THR A 7 -18.49 -25.04 -12.31
C THR A 7 -19.25 -24.13 -11.34
N GLY A 8 -19.32 -22.83 -11.63
CA GLY A 8 -19.97 -21.85 -10.75
C GLY A 8 -21.49 -21.79 -10.89
N ASP A 9 -22.10 -22.58 -11.78
CA ASP A 9 -23.54 -22.82 -11.80
C ASP A 9 -23.91 -24.20 -12.36
N ILE A 10 -25.17 -24.60 -12.18
CA ILE A 10 -25.75 -25.89 -12.61
C ILE A 10 -25.96 -25.96 -14.13
N SER A 11 -26.16 -24.82 -14.79
CA SER A 11 -26.36 -24.73 -16.25
C SER A 11 -25.09 -25.08 -17.02
N GLY A 12 -23.93 -24.87 -16.41
CA GLY A 12 -22.64 -25.15 -17.02
C GLY A 12 -22.18 -24.13 -18.05
N CYS A 13 -22.97 -23.08 -18.29
CA CYS A 13 -22.69 -22.02 -19.24
C CYS A 13 -21.96 -20.87 -18.53
N TYR A 14 -20.84 -20.42 -19.09
CA TYR A 14 -20.15 -19.23 -18.58
C TYR A 14 -20.77 -17.95 -19.15
N SER A 15 -21.01 -16.96 -18.27
CA SER A 15 -21.20 -15.57 -18.67
C SER A 15 -20.31 -14.66 -17.85
N VAL A 16 -19.90 -13.52 -18.41
CA VAL A 16 -19.08 -12.52 -17.70
C VAL A 16 -19.76 -12.07 -16.39
N ALA A 17 -21.09 -11.93 -16.40
CA ALA A 17 -21.87 -11.55 -15.22
C ALA A 17 -21.82 -12.64 -14.12
N PHE A 18 -21.95 -13.92 -14.48
CA PHE A 18 -21.85 -15.02 -13.52
C PHE A 18 -20.42 -15.18 -13.00
N GLY A 19 -19.41 -15.06 -13.86
CA GLY A 19 -18.01 -15.05 -13.46
C GLY A 19 -17.69 -13.95 -12.45
N TYR A 20 -18.15 -12.72 -12.72
CA TYR A 20 -17.96 -11.59 -11.81
C TYR A 20 -18.64 -11.83 -10.45
N ARG A 21 -19.88 -12.32 -10.45
CA ARG A 21 -20.64 -12.62 -9.22
C ARG A 21 -20.02 -13.76 -8.41
N PHE A 22 -19.46 -14.76 -9.08
CA PHE A 22 -18.74 -15.86 -8.45
C PHE A 22 -17.45 -15.37 -7.78
N LEU A 23 -16.74 -14.40 -8.38
CA LEU A 23 -15.51 -13.84 -7.83
C LEU A 23 -15.73 -12.78 -6.75
N LEU A 24 -16.88 -12.10 -6.73
CA LEU A 24 -17.21 -11.03 -5.79
C LEU A 24 -16.89 -11.35 -4.30
N PRO A 25 -17.26 -12.52 -3.76
CA PRO A 25 -16.93 -12.89 -2.38
C PRO A 25 -15.42 -13.06 -2.14
N VAL A 26 -14.68 -13.53 -3.14
CA VAL A 26 -13.21 -13.71 -3.07
C VAL A 26 -12.50 -12.36 -3.15
N LEU A 27 -13.08 -11.41 -3.90
CA LEU A 27 -12.55 -10.07 -4.09
C LEU A 27 -12.88 -9.13 -2.90
N SER A 28 -13.95 -9.42 -2.16
CA SER A 28 -14.37 -8.66 -0.98
C SER A 28 -13.48 -8.99 0.22
N THR A 29 -12.35 -8.28 0.34
CA THR A 29 -11.33 -8.52 1.37
C THR A 29 -11.27 -7.39 2.40
N GLU A 30 -10.52 -7.55 3.49
CA GLU A 30 -10.24 -6.48 4.48
C GLU A 30 -9.70 -5.19 3.85
N ALA A 31 -9.00 -5.31 2.71
CA ALA A 31 -8.54 -4.18 1.92
C ALA A 31 -9.69 -3.23 1.55
N ASP A 32 -10.88 -3.77 1.31
CA ASP A 32 -12.09 -3.02 0.94
C ASP A 32 -12.55 -2.07 2.07
N VAL A 33 -12.30 -2.42 3.33
CA VAL A 33 -12.59 -1.55 4.49
C VAL A 33 -11.63 -0.37 4.56
N VAL A 34 -10.32 -0.62 4.33
CA VAL A 34 -9.29 0.42 4.32
C VAL A 34 -9.56 1.42 3.21
N TRP A 35 -9.88 0.95 2.00
CA TRP A 35 -10.18 1.82 0.87
C TRP A 35 -11.43 2.65 1.11
N LYS A 36 -12.51 2.04 1.61
CA LYS A 36 -13.73 2.78 1.97
C LYS A 36 -13.46 3.88 2.99
N LYS A 37 -12.60 3.65 3.98
CA LYS A 37 -12.21 4.67 4.95
C LYS A 37 -11.39 5.79 4.29
N LEU A 38 -10.37 5.43 3.51
CA LEU A 38 -9.49 6.38 2.83
C LEU A 38 -10.29 7.36 1.94
N TRP A 39 -11.20 6.83 1.13
CA TRP A 39 -11.96 7.64 0.16
C TRP A 39 -13.02 8.53 0.83
N LYS A 40 -13.50 8.16 2.02
CA LYS A 40 -14.44 8.96 2.82
C LYS A 40 -13.82 10.14 3.57
N LEU A 41 -12.48 10.24 3.64
CA LEU A 41 -11.81 11.34 4.32
C LEU A 41 -12.14 12.69 3.64
N MET A 42 -12.35 13.73 4.45
CA MET A 42 -12.57 15.10 3.97
C MET A 42 -11.23 15.82 3.80
N ILE A 43 -10.40 15.29 2.88
CA ILE A 43 -9.08 15.84 2.53
C ILE A 43 -8.96 15.99 1.01
N PRO A 44 -8.02 16.80 0.49
CA PRO A 44 -7.84 16.95 -0.95
C PRO A 44 -7.57 15.61 -1.65
N GLU A 45 -8.18 15.41 -2.83
CA GLU A 45 -8.07 14.15 -3.60
C GLU A 45 -6.61 13.76 -3.91
N LYS A 46 -5.75 14.74 -4.16
CA LYS A 46 -4.30 14.51 -4.34
C LYS A 46 -3.64 13.80 -3.15
N VAL A 47 -4.11 14.08 -1.93
CA VAL A 47 -3.59 13.45 -0.70
C VAL A 47 -4.13 12.03 -0.55
N LYS A 48 -5.41 11.80 -0.89
CA LYS A 48 -5.98 10.44 -0.92
C LYS A 48 -5.25 9.56 -1.92
N PHE A 49 -4.99 10.08 -3.12
CA PHE A 49 -4.23 9.37 -4.14
C PHE A 49 -2.80 9.05 -3.66
N PHE A 50 -2.13 10.02 -3.03
CA PHE A 50 -0.82 9.78 -2.44
C PHE A 50 -0.84 8.68 -1.37
N MET A 51 -1.83 8.70 -0.46
CA MET A 51 -2.03 7.63 0.53
C MET A 51 -2.31 6.27 -0.11
N TRP A 52 -3.10 6.25 -1.19
CA TRP A 52 -3.33 5.04 -1.98
C TRP A 52 -2.01 4.48 -2.54
N GLN A 53 -1.14 5.34 -3.11
CA GLN A 53 0.18 4.93 -3.56
C GLN A 53 1.06 4.37 -2.43
N CYS A 54 0.99 4.97 -1.23
CA CYS A 54 1.71 4.49 -0.06
C CYS A 54 1.25 3.09 0.35
N LEU A 55 -0.06 2.87 0.48
CA LEU A 55 -0.65 1.61 0.90
C LEU A 55 -0.43 0.49 -0.12
N HIS A 56 -0.34 0.83 -1.41
CA HIS A 56 -0.01 -0.12 -2.48
C HIS A 56 1.49 -0.38 -2.66
N SER A 57 2.37 0.19 -1.82
CA SER A 57 3.84 0.10 -2.02
C SER A 57 4.24 0.52 -3.44
N ALA A 58 3.58 1.56 -3.96
CA ALA A 58 3.79 2.08 -5.31
C ALA A 58 4.84 3.20 -5.34
N LEU A 59 5.17 3.79 -4.19
CA LEU A 59 6.28 4.74 -4.11
C LEU A 59 7.63 4.03 -4.23
N PRO A 60 8.63 4.66 -4.89
CA PRO A 60 9.92 4.05 -5.17
C PRO A 60 10.87 4.10 -3.96
N THR A 61 10.45 3.62 -2.79
CA THR A 61 11.34 3.48 -1.64
C THR A 61 12.41 2.41 -1.92
N ASN A 62 13.60 2.50 -1.31
CA ASN A 62 14.63 1.50 -1.58
C ASN A 62 14.21 0.08 -1.15
N GLN A 63 13.37 -0.08 -0.12
CA GLN A 63 12.75 -1.37 0.19
C GLN A 63 11.96 -1.94 -1.00
N VAL A 64 11.12 -1.13 -1.66
CA VAL A 64 10.33 -1.54 -2.82
C VAL A 64 11.24 -1.80 -4.03
N ARG A 65 12.27 -0.98 -4.23
CA ARG A 65 13.23 -1.13 -5.33
C ARG A 65 14.01 -2.44 -5.21
N VAL A 66 14.51 -2.80 -4.03
CA VAL A 66 15.16 -4.09 -3.78
C VAL A 66 14.20 -5.25 -4.02
N LYS A 67 12.97 -5.18 -3.49
CA LYS A 67 11.94 -6.20 -3.72
C LYS A 67 11.66 -6.44 -5.21
N ARG A 68 11.76 -5.39 -6.03
CA ARG A 68 11.58 -5.44 -7.49
C ARG A 68 12.89 -5.65 -8.27
N ARG A 69 14.02 -5.89 -7.60
CA ARG A 69 15.35 -6.06 -8.21
C ARG A 69 15.82 -4.85 -9.03
N LEU A 70 15.44 -3.65 -8.60
CA LEU A 70 15.80 -2.36 -9.19
C LEU A 70 16.88 -1.60 -8.38
N ALA A 71 17.32 -2.17 -7.27
CA ALA A 71 18.39 -1.65 -6.42
C ALA A 71 19.07 -2.82 -5.69
N GLU A 72 20.35 -2.67 -5.37
CA GLU A 72 21.15 -3.66 -4.65
C GLU A 72 21.00 -3.55 -3.13
N SER A 73 20.72 -2.35 -2.62
CA SER A 73 20.62 -2.07 -1.18
C SER A 73 19.28 -1.41 -0.85
N GLY A 74 18.72 -1.80 0.29
CA GLY A 74 17.50 -1.23 0.85
C GLY A 74 17.75 0.04 1.67
N ALA A 75 19.02 0.44 1.83
CA ALA A 75 19.40 1.50 2.73
C ALA A 75 18.93 2.88 2.27
N CYS A 76 18.56 3.75 3.21
CA CYS A 76 18.22 5.13 2.92
C CYS A 76 19.49 5.91 2.58
N LEU A 77 19.54 6.52 1.39
CA LEU A 77 20.70 7.32 0.95
C LEU A 77 20.87 8.63 1.74
N ARG A 78 19.85 9.07 2.47
CA ARG A 78 19.86 10.34 3.22
C ARG A 78 20.45 10.19 4.63
N CYS A 79 20.17 9.07 5.29
CA CYS A 79 20.55 8.87 6.70
C CYS A 79 21.26 7.54 6.96
N SER A 80 21.51 6.76 5.92
CA SER A 80 22.16 5.45 5.99
C SER A 80 21.45 4.39 6.84
N CYS A 81 20.17 4.61 7.18
CA CYS A 81 19.32 3.56 7.77
C CYS A 81 19.31 2.33 6.85
N PRO A 82 19.53 1.09 7.36
CA PRO A 82 19.61 -0.11 6.53
C PRO A 82 18.37 -0.39 5.67
N GLN A 83 17.21 0.13 6.08
CA GLN A 83 15.94 -0.12 5.40
C GLN A 83 15.12 1.17 5.27
N GLU A 84 15.01 1.67 4.04
CA GLU A 84 14.09 2.75 3.68
C GLU A 84 12.71 2.18 3.36
N THR A 85 11.88 2.05 4.41
CA THR A 85 10.45 1.77 4.28
C THR A 85 9.67 3.02 3.87
N ILE A 86 8.37 2.87 3.57
CA ILE A 86 7.48 4.01 3.33
C ILE A 86 7.37 4.93 4.56
N LEU A 87 7.26 4.37 5.77
CA LEU A 87 7.23 5.15 7.01
C LEU A 87 8.56 5.85 7.26
N HIS A 88 9.68 5.17 6.98
CA HIS A 88 10.99 5.81 7.06
C HIS A 88 11.08 6.99 6.10
N ALA A 89 10.77 6.79 4.81
CA ALA A 89 10.87 7.83 3.80
C ALA A 89 9.99 9.06 4.10
N LEU A 90 8.82 8.87 4.73
CA LEU A 90 7.86 9.95 4.96
C LEU A 90 7.91 10.55 6.37
N ARG A 91 8.39 9.81 7.37
CA ARG A 91 8.28 10.19 8.79
C ARG A 91 9.56 9.95 9.58
N ASP A 92 10.14 8.74 9.53
CA ASP A 92 11.21 8.36 10.47
C ASP A 92 12.61 8.81 10.03
N CYS A 93 12.80 9.11 8.75
CA CYS A 93 14.05 9.66 8.25
C CYS A 93 14.29 11.02 8.93
N PRO A 94 15.49 11.27 9.50
CA PRO A 94 15.83 12.56 10.12
C PRO A 94 15.52 13.76 9.24
N HIS A 95 15.75 13.64 7.93
CA HIS A 95 15.47 14.69 6.95
C HIS A 95 13.96 14.91 6.77
N SER A 96 13.18 13.84 6.67
CA SER A 96 11.72 13.94 6.55
C SER A 96 11.10 14.53 7.83
N ARG A 97 11.62 14.13 8.99
CA ARG A 97 11.21 14.66 10.29
C ARG A 97 11.46 16.15 10.41
N GLU A 98 12.61 16.65 9.95
CA GLU A 98 12.91 18.08 9.93
C GLU A 98 11.88 18.87 9.12
N VAL A 99 11.53 18.38 7.92
CA VAL A 99 10.50 19.00 7.06
C VAL A 99 9.12 18.99 7.72
N LEU A 100 8.76 17.90 8.41
CA LEU A 100 7.49 17.82 9.14
C LEU A 100 7.44 18.81 10.31
N LEU A 101 8.52 18.90 11.09
CA LEU A 101 8.62 19.84 12.20
C LEU A 101 8.53 21.29 11.73
N SER A 102 9.23 21.64 10.65
CA SER A 102 9.16 22.99 10.07
C SER A 102 7.78 23.31 9.49
N SER A 103 7.02 22.28 9.08
CA SER A 103 5.63 22.40 8.63
C SER A 103 4.60 22.47 9.77
N GLY A 104 5.04 22.48 11.04
CA GLY A 104 4.16 22.58 12.20
C GLY A 104 3.57 21.27 12.71
N PHE A 105 4.09 20.12 12.27
CA PHE A 105 3.70 18.83 12.85
C PHE A 105 4.36 18.63 14.22
N ASP A 106 3.58 18.19 15.22
CA ASP A 106 4.08 17.90 16.56
C ASP A 106 4.93 16.61 16.56
N SER A 107 6.08 16.65 17.22
CA SER A 107 6.94 15.48 17.47
C SER A 107 6.24 14.37 18.26
N ARG A 108 5.11 14.70 18.92
CA ARG A 108 4.24 13.76 19.66
C ARG A 108 3.39 12.83 18.80
N LEU A 109 3.38 12.97 17.46
CA LEU A 109 2.92 11.90 16.54
C LEU A 109 3.91 10.71 16.50
N SER A 110 4.53 10.41 17.63
CA SER A 110 5.36 9.23 17.89
C SER A 110 4.43 8.04 18.08
N PHE A 111 4.00 7.45 16.96
CA PHE A 111 3.49 6.09 17.01
C PHE A 111 4.67 5.18 17.34
N SER A 112 4.68 4.69 18.58
CA SER A 112 5.64 3.77 19.17
C SER A 112 6.11 2.69 18.19
N ALA A 113 7.34 2.85 17.69
CA ALA A 113 8.35 1.86 17.35
C ALA A 113 9.22 2.45 16.21
N MET A 114 10.49 2.71 16.50
CA MET A 114 11.49 2.78 15.43
C MET A 114 11.61 1.37 14.86
N ASP A 115 10.90 1.06 13.78
CA ASP A 115 11.02 -0.23 13.08
C ASP A 115 12.39 -0.43 12.40
N CYS A 116 13.35 0.45 12.68
CA CYS A 116 14.70 0.40 12.13
C CYS A 116 15.74 -0.19 13.10
N TYR A 117 15.36 -0.58 14.33
CA TYR A 117 16.29 -1.08 15.36
C TYR A 117 16.05 -2.53 15.81
N HIS A 118 15.30 -3.34 15.05
CA HIS A 118 15.22 -4.79 15.28
C HIS A 118 15.73 -5.58 14.09
#